data_AF-A0A7Y5RPK6-F1
#
_entry.id   AF-A0A7Y5RPK6-F1
#
_cell.length_a   1.000
_cell.length_b   1.000
_cell.length_c   1.000
_cell.angle_alpha   90.00
_cell.angle_beta   90.00
_cell.angle_gamma   90.00
#
_symmetry.space_group_name_H-M   'P 1'
#
loop_
_entity.id
_entity.type
_entity.pdbx_description
1 polymer ?
#
loop_
_entity_poly.entity_id
_entity_poly.type
_entity_poly.pdbx_seq_one_letter_code
_entity_poly.pdbx_strand_id
1 'polypeptide(L)'
;MAGMAAPGTRGRGNMPVEGLEVEISEDRTTAYISYTPPEGGSDVGLDLNVVLADIESRFRIQGINHDLLQSLLDAYNSSGEIFEHVEIASTGKPMVPGKNAWLEWCIETEPQIEEDSQGRVDFYSFSALKNVNANQLIARVHPPEPGSDGLAVTGEPMPAVPVTDIAYAPGENVEYDETNHEFFSKIAGRVEVKGTVISVLRLFEVAGDVDFSVGNVQFDGLVKVRGNIKDNFNIAATDGVEVDGVIEGAHVKSNRNVVAMGGINLREKGSINCE
;
A
#
# COMPACT_ATOMS: atom_id res chain seq x y z
N MET A 1 -74.29 28.93 8.87
CA MET A 1 -73.44 27.75 9.18
C MET A 1 -72.03 28.07 8.73
N ALA A 2 -71.25 28.77 9.57
CA ALA A 2 -69.82 29.01 9.34
C ALA A 2 -69.12 28.53 10.62
N GLY A 3 -68.49 27.36 10.54
CA GLY A 3 -67.83 26.71 11.66
C GLY A 3 -66.46 27.34 11.90
N MET A 4 -66.24 27.75 13.15
CA MET A 4 -64.93 28.13 13.69
C MET A 4 -64.02 26.90 13.69
N ALA A 5 -62.87 26.98 13.02
CA ALA A 5 -61.79 26.03 13.17
C ALA A 5 -60.85 26.50 14.29
N ALA A 6 -60.65 25.65 15.30
CA ALA A 6 -59.74 25.86 16.42
C ALA A 6 -58.28 25.90 15.95
N PRO A 7 -57.39 26.66 16.61
CA PRO A 7 -55.97 26.64 16.30
C PRO A 7 -55.34 25.32 16.78
N GLY A 8 -54.68 24.64 15.87
CA GLY A 8 -53.95 23.39 16.13
C GLY A 8 -52.83 23.60 17.15
N THR A 9 -52.78 22.71 18.13
CA THR A 9 -51.65 22.51 19.04
C THR A 9 -50.42 22.14 18.22
N ARG A 10 -49.46 23.07 18.11
CA ARG A 10 -48.10 22.75 17.66
C ARG A 10 -47.52 21.78 18.67
N GLY A 11 -47.21 20.56 18.24
CA GLY A 11 -46.48 19.60 19.05
C GLY A 11 -45.18 20.26 19.53
N ARG A 12 -44.93 20.20 20.84
CA ARG A 12 -43.60 20.50 21.38
C ARG A 12 -42.66 19.48 20.77
N GLY A 13 -41.94 19.87 19.73
CA GLY A 13 -40.74 19.14 19.31
C GLY A 13 -39.83 19.04 20.54
N ASN A 14 -39.23 17.87 20.72
CA ASN A 14 -38.30 17.60 21.81
C ASN A 14 -37.25 18.72 21.84
N MET A 15 -37.26 19.57 22.86
CA MET A 15 -36.28 20.65 22.97
C MET A 15 -34.99 20.07 23.54
N PRO A 16 -33.83 20.43 23.00
CA PRO A 16 -32.56 19.97 23.53
C PRO A 16 -32.39 20.42 24.98
N VAL A 17 -31.78 19.58 25.81
CA VAL A 17 -31.46 19.93 27.19
C VAL A 17 -30.32 20.96 27.14
N GLU A 18 -30.58 22.17 27.63
CA GLU A 18 -29.55 23.23 27.68
C GLU A 18 -28.40 22.79 28.60
N GLY A 19 -27.15 23.02 28.15
CA GLY A 19 -25.96 22.61 28.89
C GLY A 19 -25.55 21.14 28.72
N LEU A 20 -26.35 20.33 28.01
CA LEU A 20 -26.03 18.92 27.74
C LEU A 20 -25.25 18.75 26.43
N GLU A 21 -24.00 18.33 26.56
CA GLU A 21 -23.10 18.03 25.45
C GLU A 21 -22.87 16.51 25.35
N VAL A 22 -22.88 16.02 24.11
CA VAL A 22 -22.57 14.63 23.80
C VAL A 22 -21.49 14.63 22.74
N GLU A 23 -20.41 13.92 23.01
CA GLU A 23 -19.28 13.77 22.12
C GLU A 23 -19.15 12.31 21.70
N ILE A 24 -18.91 12.06 20.42
CA ILE A 24 -18.58 10.74 19.91
C ILE A 24 -17.08 10.72 19.63
N SER A 25 -16.40 9.67 20.08
CA SER A 25 -14.97 9.50 19.88
C SER A 25 -14.57 9.59 18.40
N GLU A 26 -13.31 9.94 18.11
CA GLU A 26 -12.82 10.07 16.72
C GLU A 26 -12.96 8.76 15.92
N ASP A 27 -12.79 7.61 16.58
CA ASP A 27 -12.99 6.28 15.99
C ASP A 27 -14.47 5.86 15.89
N ARG A 28 -15.37 6.72 16.38
CA ARG A 28 -16.83 6.59 16.39
C ARG A 28 -17.37 5.40 17.17
N THR A 29 -16.56 4.78 18.04
CA THR A 29 -16.94 3.57 18.78
C THR A 29 -17.54 3.83 20.16
N THR A 30 -17.29 5.02 20.70
CA THR A 30 -17.60 5.38 22.08
C THR A 30 -18.31 6.73 22.14
N ALA A 31 -19.25 6.89 23.07
CA ALA A 31 -19.95 8.14 23.31
C ALA A 31 -19.73 8.62 24.75
N TYR A 32 -19.50 9.92 24.88
CA TYR A 32 -19.27 10.63 26.12
C TYR A 32 -20.36 11.68 26.34
N ILE A 33 -20.67 11.94 27.61
CA ILE A 33 -21.63 12.96 28.02
C ILE A 33 -20.95 13.96 28.95
N SER A 34 -21.27 15.22 28.76
CA SER A 34 -20.90 16.32 29.64
C SER A 34 -22.14 17.16 29.94
N TYR A 35 -22.23 17.69 31.14
CA TYR A 35 -23.28 18.61 31.52
C TYR A 35 -22.73 19.78 32.33
N THR A 36 -23.00 20.98 31.84
CA THR A 36 -22.69 22.24 32.52
C THR A 36 -23.93 23.13 32.54
N PRO A 37 -24.48 23.45 33.73
CA PRO A 37 -25.67 24.29 33.83
C PRO A 37 -25.45 25.68 33.20
N PRO A 38 -26.42 26.22 32.43
CA PRO A 38 -26.29 27.55 31.85
C PRO A 38 -26.29 28.66 32.91
N GLU A 39 -25.45 29.68 32.71
CA GLU A 39 -25.36 30.84 33.63
C GLU A 39 -26.70 31.56 33.75
N GLY A 40 -27.27 31.56 34.96
CA GLY A 40 -28.55 32.23 35.26
C GLY A 40 -29.80 31.40 35.01
N GLY A 41 -29.66 30.11 34.65
CA GLY A 41 -30.77 29.16 34.60
C GLY A 41 -31.32 28.86 35.99
N SER A 42 -32.64 28.68 36.10
CA SER A 42 -33.23 28.05 37.28
C SER A 42 -32.73 26.61 37.40
N ASP A 43 -32.45 26.17 38.63
CA ASP A 43 -32.02 24.82 38.98
C ASP A 43 -33.15 23.82 38.67
N VAL A 44 -33.28 23.45 37.39
CA VAL A 44 -34.26 22.49 36.92
C VAL A 44 -33.59 21.14 36.95
N GLY A 45 -34.08 20.24 37.81
CA GLY A 45 -33.57 18.89 37.88
C GLY A 45 -33.67 18.18 36.52
N LEU A 46 -32.67 17.38 36.20
CA LEU A 46 -32.60 16.58 34.98
C LEU A 46 -33.39 15.28 35.16
N ASP A 47 -34.27 14.99 34.19
CA ASP A 47 -35.03 13.74 34.13
C ASP A 47 -34.41 12.78 33.11
N LEU A 48 -34.24 11.51 33.50
CA LEU A 48 -33.63 10.48 32.66
C LEU A 48 -34.35 10.33 31.30
N ASN A 49 -35.69 10.35 31.28
CA ASN A 49 -36.43 10.16 30.03
C ASN A 49 -36.25 11.37 29.09
N VAL A 50 -36.18 12.58 29.65
CA VAL A 50 -35.92 13.79 28.88
C VAL A 50 -34.52 13.76 28.28
N VAL A 51 -33.51 13.40 29.09
CA VAL A 51 -32.12 13.27 28.63
C VAL A 51 -31.97 12.18 27.59
N LEU A 52 -32.54 10.99 27.81
CA LEU A 52 -32.51 9.89 26.84
C LEU A 52 -33.23 10.27 25.54
N ALA A 53 -34.38 10.93 25.61
CA ALA A 53 -35.10 11.38 24.41
C ALA A 53 -34.28 12.41 23.62
N ASP A 54 -33.59 13.32 24.32
CA ASP A 54 -32.71 14.30 23.70
C ASP A 54 -31.51 13.61 23.01
N ILE A 55 -30.81 12.72 23.71
CA ILE A 55 -29.69 11.93 23.15
C ILE A 55 -30.14 11.11 21.93
N GLU A 56 -31.28 10.43 22.03
CA GLU A 56 -31.83 9.63 20.93
C GLU A 56 -32.17 10.49 19.72
N SER A 57 -32.78 11.66 19.94
CA SER A 57 -33.19 12.56 18.85
C SER A 57 -32.02 13.21 18.12
N ARG A 58 -30.88 13.41 18.80
CA ARG A 58 -29.70 14.09 18.26
C ARG A 58 -28.62 13.14 17.75
N PHE A 59 -28.38 12.03 18.44
CA PHE A 59 -27.19 11.20 18.24
C PHE A 59 -27.48 9.72 17.97
N ARG A 60 -28.67 9.21 18.35
CA ARG A 60 -29.08 7.81 18.12
C ARG A 60 -28.07 6.78 18.64
N ILE A 61 -27.51 7.04 19.83
CA ILE A 61 -26.46 6.21 20.45
C ILE A 61 -27.07 4.89 20.93
N GLN A 62 -26.44 3.78 20.59
CA GLN A 62 -26.87 2.44 21.00
C GLN A 62 -26.14 1.96 22.25
N GLY A 63 -26.88 1.26 23.12
CA GLY A 63 -26.31 0.64 24.31
C GLY A 63 -25.84 1.64 25.36
N ILE A 64 -26.55 2.76 25.50
CA ILE A 64 -26.36 3.70 26.61
C ILE A 64 -26.49 2.95 27.93
N ASN A 65 -25.53 3.13 28.84
CA ASN A 65 -25.59 2.61 30.19
C ASN A 65 -26.58 3.47 31.02
N HIS A 66 -27.84 3.03 31.06
CA HIS A 66 -28.91 3.74 31.74
C HIS A 66 -28.67 3.86 33.25
N ASP A 67 -28.07 2.85 33.88
CA ASP A 67 -27.81 2.85 35.33
C ASP A 67 -26.75 3.90 35.71
N LEU A 68 -25.68 3.99 34.91
CA LEU A 68 -24.66 5.02 35.05
C LEU A 68 -25.26 6.41 34.80
N LEU A 69 -26.01 6.57 33.71
CA LEU A 69 -26.63 7.85 33.38
C LEU A 69 -27.57 8.31 34.49
N GLN A 70 -28.44 7.44 35.01
CA GLN A 70 -29.31 7.74 36.14
C GLN A 70 -28.52 8.21 37.37
N SER A 71 -27.41 7.54 37.68
CA SER A 71 -26.57 7.88 38.84
C SER A 71 -25.94 9.28 38.71
N LEU A 72 -25.53 9.67 37.50
CA LEU A 72 -24.99 11.01 37.22
C LEU A 72 -26.07 12.10 37.39
N LEU A 73 -27.27 11.84 36.86
CA LEU A 73 -28.40 12.77 36.98
C LEU A 73 -28.84 12.94 38.44
N ASP A 74 -28.88 11.85 39.22
CA ASP A 74 -29.22 11.88 40.65
C ASP A 74 -28.19 12.65 41.49
N ALA A 75 -26.89 12.50 41.17
CA ALA A 75 -25.81 13.28 41.79
C ALA A 75 -26.00 14.77 41.50
N TYR A 76 -26.21 15.15 40.23
CA TYR A 76 -26.49 16.53 39.87
C TYR A 76 -27.72 17.09 40.60
N ASN A 77 -28.84 16.36 40.58
CA ASN A 77 -30.10 16.79 41.20
C ASN A 77 -30.02 16.93 42.74
N SER A 78 -29.08 16.23 43.38
CA SER A 78 -28.94 16.20 44.84
C SER A 78 -27.88 17.16 45.37
N SER A 79 -26.75 17.29 44.67
CA SER A 79 -25.57 18.03 45.14
C SER A 79 -25.11 19.14 44.18
N GLY A 80 -25.71 19.24 42.99
CA GLY A 80 -25.24 20.13 41.92
C GLY A 80 -23.92 19.69 41.28
N GLU A 81 -23.52 18.42 41.47
CA GLU A 81 -22.29 17.87 40.91
C GLU A 81 -22.40 17.79 39.38
N ILE A 82 -21.54 18.54 38.70
CA ILE A 82 -21.40 18.49 37.25
C ILE A 82 -20.58 17.26 36.85
N PHE A 83 -20.78 16.80 35.62
CA PHE A 83 -20.03 15.70 35.05
C PHE A 83 -19.49 16.10 33.67
N GLU A 84 -18.24 15.75 33.41
CA GLU A 84 -17.54 16.08 32.19
C GLU A 84 -16.95 14.81 31.59
N HIS A 85 -17.16 14.61 30.30
CA HIS A 85 -16.55 13.56 29.49
C HIS A 85 -16.73 12.15 30.09
N VAL A 86 -17.93 11.85 30.58
CA VAL A 86 -18.25 10.52 31.14
C VAL A 86 -18.70 9.59 30.03
N GLU A 87 -18.06 8.43 29.91
CA GLU A 87 -18.43 7.40 28.94
C GLU A 87 -19.82 6.84 29.25
N ILE A 88 -20.75 6.97 28.30
CA ILE A 88 -22.12 6.45 28.43
C ILE A 88 -22.40 5.25 27.54
N ALA A 89 -21.60 5.01 26.50
CA ALA A 89 -21.70 3.84 25.64
C ALA A 89 -20.36 3.53 24.96
N SER A 90 -19.98 2.26 24.89
CA SER A 90 -18.84 1.75 24.10
C SER A 90 -19.22 0.46 23.37
N THR A 91 -20.29 0.55 22.58
CA THR A 91 -20.84 -0.58 21.82
C THR A 91 -20.37 -0.63 20.38
N GLY A 92 -19.69 0.41 19.91
CA GLY A 92 -19.16 0.44 18.56
C GLY A 92 -18.00 -0.54 18.38
N LYS A 93 -17.83 -0.99 17.15
CA LYS A 93 -16.73 -1.83 16.70
C LYS A 93 -15.88 -1.02 15.72
N PRO A 94 -14.58 -0.84 15.94
CA PRO A 94 -13.74 -0.09 15.01
C PRO A 94 -13.63 -0.84 13.67
N MET A 95 -13.53 -0.09 12.58
CA MET A 95 -13.15 -0.67 11.29
C MET A 95 -11.67 -1.06 11.34
N VAL A 96 -11.30 -2.14 10.64
CA VAL A 96 -9.90 -2.52 10.48
C VAL A 96 -9.55 -2.38 9.00
N PRO A 97 -8.56 -1.57 8.62
CA PRO A 97 -8.14 -1.45 7.22
C PRO A 97 -7.52 -2.76 6.75
N GLY A 98 -7.79 -3.11 5.49
CA GLY A 98 -7.12 -4.21 4.81
C GLY A 98 -5.73 -3.81 4.30
N LYS A 99 -5.02 -4.77 3.71
CA LYS A 99 -3.76 -4.55 3.01
C LYS A 99 -3.93 -4.79 1.52
N ASN A 100 -3.42 -3.87 0.71
CA ASN A 100 -3.38 -4.04 -0.75
C ASN A 100 -2.42 -5.17 -1.13
N ALA A 101 -2.68 -5.79 -2.27
CA ALA A 101 -1.72 -6.69 -2.89
C ALA A 101 -0.45 -5.92 -3.26
N TRP A 102 0.71 -6.59 -3.21
CA TRP A 102 1.98 -5.99 -3.63
C TRP A 102 2.94 -7.05 -4.17
N LEU A 103 3.93 -6.61 -4.95
CA LEU A 103 4.94 -7.48 -5.55
C LEU A 103 6.29 -7.27 -4.83
N GLU A 104 6.83 -8.36 -4.32
CA GLU A 104 8.17 -8.44 -3.74
C GLU A 104 9.17 -8.89 -4.80
N TRP A 105 10.20 -8.11 -5.09
CA TRP A 105 11.29 -8.54 -5.97
C TRP A 105 12.30 -9.37 -5.18
N CYS A 106 12.56 -10.60 -5.63
CA CYS A 106 13.46 -11.54 -4.96
C CYS A 106 14.85 -11.63 -5.62
N ILE A 107 15.07 -10.83 -6.65
CA ILE A 107 16.38 -10.65 -7.29
C ILE A 107 17.13 -9.54 -6.57
N GLU A 108 18.46 -9.64 -6.47
CA GLU A 108 19.30 -8.64 -5.80
C GLU A 108 18.95 -7.24 -6.34
N THR A 109 18.28 -6.48 -5.48
CA THR A 109 17.99 -5.08 -5.72
C THR A 109 19.07 -4.27 -5.05
N GLU A 110 20.12 -3.90 -5.79
CA GLU A 110 20.86 -2.71 -5.38
C GLU A 110 19.84 -1.55 -5.35
N PRO A 111 19.69 -0.87 -4.20
CA PRO A 111 18.72 0.20 -4.06
C PRO A 111 19.23 1.43 -4.81
N GLN A 112 18.60 1.77 -5.93
CA GLN A 112 18.44 3.18 -6.28
C GLN A 112 17.08 3.62 -5.74
N ILE A 113 17.07 3.93 -4.45
CA ILE A 113 15.93 4.59 -3.82
C ILE A 113 16.10 6.08 -4.14
N GLU A 114 15.29 6.61 -5.05
CA GLU A 114 14.94 8.03 -5.00
C GLU A 114 13.70 8.15 -4.10
N GLU A 115 13.90 8.62 -2.86
CA GLU A 115 12.79 9.00 -1.99
C GLU A 115 12.29 10.38 -2.42
N ASP A 116 11.01 10.48 -2.80
CA ASP A 116 10.31 11.76 -2.68
C ASP A 116 10.16 12.10 -1.18
N SER A 117 10.25 13.38 -0.87
CA SER A 117 9.95 14.08 0.39
C SER A 117 8.61 13.73 1.09
N GLN A 118 7.83 12.80 0.54
CA GLN A 118 6.55 12.29 1.07
C GLN A 118 6.54 10.77 1.31
N GLY A 119 7.68 10.06 1.18
CA GLY A 119 7.78 8.63 1.49
C GLY A 119 6.98 7.71 0.54
N ARG A 120 6.59 8.21 -0.63
CA ARG A 120 5.95 7.41 -1.69
C ARG A 120 7.02 6.85 -2.59
N VAL A 121 7.17 5.52 -2.59
CA VAL A 121 8.03 4.81 -3.54
C VAL A 121 7.36 4.89 -4.91
N ASP A 122 7.95 5.66 -5.81
CA ASP A 122 7.48 5.78 -7.18
C ASP A 122 7.88 4.51 -7.95
N PHE A 123 6.94 3.58 -8.15
CA PHE A 123 7.19 2.30 -8.84
C PHE A 123 7.42 2.46 -10.35
N TYR A 124 7.54 3.69 -10.87
CA TYR A 124 7.63 3.97 -12.31
C TYR A 124 9.04 4.03 -12.89
N SER A 125 10.09 3.93 -12.07
CA SER A 125 11.49 4.05 -12.53
C SER A 125 12.33 2.82 -12.20
N PHE A 126 11.79 1.60 -12.35
CA PHE A 126 12.60 0.39 -12.26
C PHE A 126 13.40 0.18 -13.56
N SER A 127 14.43 0.99 -13.77
CA SER A 127 15.45 0.77 -14.80
C SER A 127 16.39 -0.36 -14.37
N ALA A 128 15.85 -1.55 -14.12
CA ALA A 128 16.63 -2.67 -13.62
C ALA A 128 17.22 -3.47 -14.77
N LEU A 129 18.44 -3.10 -15.13
CA LEU A 129 19.40 -3.95 -15.84
C LEU A 129 19.75 -5.17 -14.96
N LYS A 130 18.79 -6.08 -14.72
CA LYS A 130 18.98 -7.21 -13.80
C LYS A 130 18.92 -8.52 -14.54
N ASN A 131 20.06 -9.21 -14.51
CA ASN A 131 20.20 -10.54 -15.06
C ASN A 131 19.77 -11.58 -14.02
N VAL A 132 19.09 -12.63 -14.47
CA VAL A 132 18.69 -13.79 -13.67
C VAL A 132 19.23 -15.05 -14.32
N ASN A 133 19.37 -16.10 -13.52
CA ASN A 133 19.69 -17.46 -13.99
C ASN A 133 18.41 -18.25 -14.29
N ALA A 134 18.55 -19.35 -15.02
CA ALA A 134 17.46 -20.30 -15.19
C ALA A 134 17.04 -20.88 -13.83
N ASN A 135 15.72 -21.03 -13.63
CA ASN A 135 15.05 -21.46 -12.41
C ASN A 135 15.25 -20.52 -11.19
N GLN A 136 15.74 -19.29 -11.41
CA GLN A 136 15.85 -18.31 -10.34
C GLN A 136 14.48 -17.68 -10.03
N LEU A 137 14.19 -17.50 -8.74
CA LEU A 137 13.04 -16.74 -8.26
C LEU A 137 13.21 -15.25 -8.62
N ILE A 138 12.25 -14.72 -9.37
CA ILE A 138 12.22 -13.34 -9.84
C ILE A 138 11.48 -12.46 -8.83
N ALA A 139 10.25 -12.84 -8.47
CA ALA A 139 9.37 -12.06 -7.62
C ALA A 139 8.28 -12.93 -6.97
N ARG A 140 7.68 -12.43 -5.89
CA ARG A 140 6.54 -13.03 -5.19
C ARG A 140 5.39 -12.03 -5.08
N VAL A 141 4.17 -12.47 -5.36
CA VAL A 141 2.96 -11.67 -5.16
C VAL A 141 2.42 -11.94 -3.76
N HIS A 142 2.22 -10.89 -2.99
CA HIS A 142 1.49 -10.92 -1.74
C HIS A 142 0.04 -10.54 -2.02
N PRO A 143 -0.93 -11.45 -1.84
CA PRO A 143 -2.34 -11.19 -2.15
C PRO A 143 -2.95 -10.13 -1.21
N PRO A 144 -4.07 -9.51 -1.60
CA PRO A 144 -4.70 -8.51 -0.77
C PRO A 144 -5.34 -9.17 0.47
N GLU A 145 -5.19 -8.53 1.64
CA GLU A 145 -5.81 -8.97 2.88
C GLU A 145 -7.03 -8.09 3.16
N PRO A 146 -8.27 -8.61 3.11
CA PRO A 146 -9.45 -7.78 3.33
C PRO A 146 -9.48 -7.22 4.76
N GLY A 147 -9.94 -5.97 4.86
CA GLY A 147 -10.23 -5.36 6.16
C GLY A 147 -11.49 -5.93 6.80
N SER A 148 -11.83 -5.44 7.99
CA SER A 148 -13.08 -5.80 8.66
C SER A 148 -13.95 -4.59 8.89
N ASP A 149 -15.24 -4.72 8.56
CA ASP A 149 -16.22 -3.67 8.78
C ASP A 149 -16.34 -3.35 10.28
N GLY A 150 -16.44 -2.04 10.54
CA GLY A 150 -16.79 -1.49 11.83
C GLY A 150 -18.29 -1.18 11.93
N LEU A 151 -18.70 -0.82 13.14
CA LEU A 151 -20.03 -0.36 13.48
C LEU A 151 -19.87 0.82 14.43
N ALA A 152 -20.37 1.99 14.06
CA ALA A 152 -20.33 3.14 14.96
C ALA A 152 -21.22 2.91 16.19
N VAL A 153 -20.95 3.62 17.28
CA VAL A 153 -21.80 3.63 18.49
C VAL A 153 -23.24 4.11 18.19
N THR A 154 -23.44 4.81 17.08
CA THR A 154 -24.76 5.22 16.56
C THR A 154 -25.49 4.13 15.77
N GLY A 155 -24.87 2.96 15.60
CA GLY A 155 -25.37 1.86 14.78
C GLY A 155 -25.13 2.03 13.27
N GLU A 156 -24.44 3.08 12.84
CA GLU A 156 -24.08 3.28 11.44
C GLU A 156 -22.96 2.31 11.01
N PRO A 157 -23.10 1.61 9.87
CA PRO A 157 -22.03 0.74 9.37
C PRO A 157 -20.83 1.57 8.95
N MET A 158 -19.63 1.11 9.31
CA MET A 158 -18.36 1.69 8.89
C MET A 158 -17.65 0.68 7.96
N PRO A 159 -17.95 0.70 6.65
CA PRO A 159 -17.43 -0.30 5.72
C PRO A 159 -15.91 -0.20 5.60
N ALA A 160 -15.22 -1.34 5.63
CA ALA A 160 -13.78 -1.40 5.47
C ALA A 160 -13.34 -0.76 4.14
N VAL A 161 -12.14 -0.17 4.14
CA VAL A 161 -11.56 0.38 2.90
C VAL A 161 -11.35 -0.77 1.92
N PRO A 162 -11.86 -0.66 0.66
CA PRO A 162 -11.65 -1.67 -0.35
C PRO A 162 -10.15 -1.86 -0.62
N VAL A 163 -9.70 -3.11 -0.58
CA VAL A 163 -8.33 -3.47 -0.94
C VAL A 163 -8.18 -3.55 -2.44
N THR A 164 -7.02 -3.13 -2.93
CA THR A 164 -6.66 -3.22 -4.35
C THR A 164 -5.92 -4.52 -4.58
N ASP A 165 -6.39 -5.27 -5.58
CA ASP A 165 -5.70 -6.46 -6.09
C ASP A 165 -4.73 -6.06 -7.22
N ILE A 166 -3.65 -6.82 -7.37
CA ILE A 166 -2.67 -6.61 -8.45
C ILE A 166 -2.40 -7.95 -9.12
N ALA A 167 -2.88 -8.07 -10.35
CA ALA A 167 -2.63 -9.24 -11.19
C ALA A 167 -1.38 -9.04 -12.05
N TYR A 168 -0.27 -9.65 -11.65
CA TYR A 168 0.89 -9.83 -12.52
C TYR A 168 0.73 -11.09 -13.37
N ALA A 169 1.21 -11.03 -14.60
CA ALA A 169 1.15 -12.14 -15.54
C ALA A 169 2.56 -12.58 -15.96
N PRO A 170 2.80 -13.90 -16.10
CA PRO A 170 4.04 -14.39 -16.67
C PRO A 170 4.08 -14.08 -18.17
N GLY A 171 5.14 -13.42 -18.60
CA GLY A 171 5.46 -13.14 -19.98
C GLY A 171 6.43 -14.16 -20.58
N GLU A 172 7.25 -13.71 -21.52
CA GLU A 172 8.19 -14.60 -22.21
C GLU A 172 9.25 -15.15 -21.24
N ASN A 173 9.53 -16.45 -21.35
CA ASN A 173 10.53 -17.15 -20.55
C ASN A 173 10.37 -17.04 -19.01
N VAL A 174 9.14 -16.81 -18.56
CA VAL A 174 8.77 -16.81 -17.13
C VAL A 174 7.77 -17.92 -16.86
N GLU A 175 7.89 -18.54 -15.69
CA GLU A 175 6.93 -19.47 -15.11
C GLU A 175 6.27 -18.83 -13.90
N TYR A 176 4.98 -19.09 -13.69
CA TYR A 176 4.26 -18.64 -12.51
C TYR A 176 3.82 -19.86 -11.70
N ASP A 177 4.24 -19.93 -10.44
CA ASP A 177 3.75 -20.90 -9.48
C ASP A 177 2.51 -20.33 -8.79
N GLU A 178 1.34 -20.85 -9.16
CA GLU A 178 0.05 -20.46 -8.58
C GLU A 178 -0.07 -20.82 -7.09
N THR A 179 0.71 -21.79 -6.60
CA THR A 179 0.62 -22.27 -5.21
C THR A 179 1.26 -21.28 -4.24
N ASN A 180 2.43 -20.76 -4.61
CA ASN A 180 3.20 -19.82 -3.79
C ASN A 180 3.12 -18.37 -4.28
N HIS A 181 2.42 -18.14 -5.40
CA HIS A 181 2.34 -16.87 -6.10
C HIS A 181 3.71 -16.30 -6.50
N GLU A 182 4.56 -17.16 -7.05
CA GLU A 182 5.96 -16.86 -7.35
C GLU A 182 6.26 -16.89 -8.85
N PHE A 183 7.13 -15.99 -9.30
CA PHE A 183 7.63 -15.94 -10.68
C PHE A 183 9.02 -16.51 -10.75
N PHE A 184 9.25 -17.47 -11.65
CA PHE A 184 10.54 -18.08 -11.89
C PHE A 184 11.01 -17.83 -13.32
N SER A 185 12.31 -17.64 -13.50
CA SER A 185 12.88 -17.58 -14.84
C SER A 185 13.02 -18.97 -15.44
N LYS A 186 12.63 -19.15 -16.70
CA LYS A 186 12.87 -20.40 -17.45
C LYS A 186 14.28 -20.47 -18.05
N ILE A 187 14.95 -19.33 -18.18
CA ILE A 187 16.26 -19.18 -18.83
C ILE A 187 17.18 -18.23 -18.05
N ALA A 188 18.46 -18.18 -18.40
CA ALA A 188 19.28 -17.04 -17.97
C ALA A 188 18.99 -15.83 -18.88
N GLY A 189 18.97 -14.62 -18.34
CA GLY A 189 18.70 -13.41 -19.12
C GLY A 189 18.27 -12.20 -18.32
N ARG A 190 17.87 -11.12 -19.00
CA ARG A 190 17.49 -9.84 -18.38
C ARG A 190 16.00 -9.82 -18.08
N VAL A 191 15.64 -9.50 -16.84
CA VAL A 191 14.24 -9.27 -16.46
C VAL A 191 13.73 -7.99 -17.14
N GLU A 192 12.52 -8.05 -17.70
CA GLU A 192 11.81 -6.92 -18.26
C GLU A 192 10.38 -6.89 -17.70
N VAL A 193 9.94 -5.71 -17.27
CA VAL A 193 8.57 -5.49 -16.77
C VAL A 193 7.89 -4.49 -17.68
N LYS A 194 6.78 -4.89 -18.30
CA LYS A 194 5.94 -4.03 -19.15
C LYS A 194 4.52 -4.06 -18.61
N GLY A 195 4.09 -2.96 -17.98
CA GLY A 195 2.83 -2.93 -17.26
C GLY A 195 2.83 -3.97 -16.13
N THR A 196 1.95 -4.96 -16.20
CA THR A 196 1.87 -6.07 -15.23
C THR A 196 2.48 -7.37 -15.75
N VAL A 197 3.16 -7.35 -16.90
CA VAL A 197 3.77 -8.55 -17.50
C VAL A 197 5.26 -8.60 -17.16
N ILE A 198 5.68 -9.70 -16.52
CA ILE A 198 7.09 -9.96 -16.17
C ILE A 198 7.64 -10.94 -17.19
N SER A 199 8.70 -10.54 -17.92
CA SER A 199 9.37 -11.38 -18.94
C SER A 199 10.86 -11.48 -18.66
N VAL A 200 11.51 -12.49 -19.23
CA VAL A 200 12.98 -12.61 -19.26
C VAL A 200 13.44 -12.67 -20.71
N LEU A 201 14.26 -11.69 -21.09
CA LEU A 201 14.86 -11.59 -22.41
C LEU A 201 16.16 -12.39 -22.45
N ARG A 202 16.46 -13.05 -23.57
CA ARG A 202 17.77 -13.68 -23.87
C ARG A 202 18.87 -12.64 -24.11
N LEU A 203 19.07 -11.78 -23.13
CA LEU A 203 20.00 -10.68 -23.12
C LEU A 203 20.74 -10.72 -21.78
N PHE A 204 22.06 -10.71 -21.82
CA PHE A 204 22.90 -10.50 -20.66
C PHE A 204 23.53 -9.13 -20.76
N GLU A 205 23.11 -8.21 -19.90
CA GLU A 205 23.57 -6.82 -19.94
C GLU A 205 24.55 -6.52 -18.81
N VAL A 206 25.70 -5.96 -19.17
CA VAL A 206 26.72 -5.45 -18.26
C VAL A 206 26.66 -3.93 -18.31
N ALA A 207 26.24 -3.30 -17.20
CA ALA A 207 26.03 -1.86 -17.12
C ALA A 207 27.33 -1.02 -17.19
N GLY A 208 28.49 -1.65 -16.98
CA GLY A 208 29.80 -1.00 -17.01
C GLY A 208 30.83 -1.78 -17.83
N ASP A 209 32.07 -1.76 -17.37
CA ASP A 209 33.18 -2.46 -18.01
C ASP A 209 33.16 -3.95 -17.64
N VAL A 210 33.55 -4.82 -18.57
CA VAL A 210 33.96 -6.19 -18.23
C VAL A 210 35.39 -6.12 -17.72
N ASP A 211 35.54 -6.24 -16.41
CA ASP A 211 36.80 -6.26 -15.68
C ASP A 211 36.82 -7.39 -14.64
N PHE A 212 37.70 -7.31 -13.62
CA PHE A 212 37.79 -8.33 -12.57
C PHE A 212 36.54 -8.45 -11.69
N SER A 213 35.66 -7.45 -11.69
CA SER A 213 34.37 -7.50 -10.97
C SER A 213 33.34 -8.36 -11.70
N VAL A 214 33.32 -8.29 -13.05
CA VAL A 214 32.38 -9.04 -13.89
C VAL A 214 32.95 -10.41 -14.29
N GLY A 215 34.23 -10.46 -14.65
CA GLY A 215 34.91 -11.66 -15.09
C GLY A 215 34.61 -12.05 -16.53
N ASN A 216 34.89 -13.31 -16.86
CA ASN A 216 34.56 -13.87 -18.19
C ASN A 216 33.05 -14.11 -18.30
N VAL A 217 32.49 -13.90 -19.48
CA VAL A 217 31.05 -14.09 -19.73
C VAL A 217 30.86 -15.18 -20.78
N GLN A 218 30.06 -16.18 -20.45
CA GLN A 218 29.58 -17.18 -21.40
C GLN A 218 28.05 -17.24 -21.30
N PHE A 219 27.36 -16.89 -22.38
CA PHE A 219 25.92 -16.73 -22.36
C PHE A 219 25.25 -17.27 -23.63
N ASP A 220 24.16 -18.01 -23.45
CA ASP A 220 23.31 -18.47 -24.55
C ASP A 220 22.26 -17.41 -24.91
N GLY A 221 22.73 -16.34 -25.56
CA GLY A 221 21.93 -15.24 -26.05
C GLY A 221 22.79 -14.06 -26.47
N LEU A 222 22.22 -12.85 -26.42
CA LEU A 222 22.93 -11.61 -26.73
C LEU A 222 23.68 -11.12 -25.48
N VAL A 223 24.95 -10.80 -25.60
CA VAL A 223 25.70 -10.10 -24.55
C VAL A 223 25.82 -8.63 -24.92
N LYS A 224 25.38 -7.74 -24.05
CA LYS A 224 25.50 -6.29 -24.23
C LYS A 224 26.35 -5.68 -23.12
N VAL A 225 27.42 -4.99 -23.48
CA VAL A 225 28.33 -4.32 -22.56
C VAL A 225 28.22 -2.81 -22.79
N ARG A 226 27.80 -2.07 -21.77
CA ARG A 226 27.67 -0.59 -21.84
C ARG A 226 29.00 0.13 -21.71
N GLY A 227 29.99 -0.51 -21.11
CA GLY A 227 31.36 -0.01 -21.01
C GLY A 227 32.30 -0.68 -22.00
N ASN A 228 33.54 -0.85 -21.55
CA ASN A 228 34.64 -1.48 -22.29
C ASN A 228 34.80 -2.94 -21.90
N ILE A 229 35.38 -3.75 -22.79
CA ILE A 229 35.90 -5.07 -22.41
C ILE A 229 37.41 -4.92 -22.20
N LYS A 230 37.90 -5.15 -20.97
CA LYS A 230 39.31 -4.99 -20.63
C LYS A 230 40.18 -6.16 -21.13
N ASP A 231 41.49 -5.93 -21.09
CA ASP A 231 42.52 -6.88 -21.53
C ASP A 231 42.36 -8.27 -20.87
N ASN A 232 42.51 -9.33 -21.67
CA ASN A 232 42.51 -10.75 -21.28
C ASN A 232 41.18 -11.33 -20.75
N PHE A 233 40.06 -10.64 -20.90
CA PHE A 233 38.74 -11.23 -20.63
C PHE A 233 38.21 -12.02 -21.83
N ASN A 234 37.42 -13.05 -21.54
CA ASN A 234 36.79 -13.93 -22.53
C ASN A 234 35.28 -13.72 -22.51
N ILE A 235 34.72 -13.37 -23.66
CA ILE A 235 33.28 -13.23 -23.86
C ILE A 235 32.85 -14.21 -24.95
N ALA A 236 31.87 -15.06 -24.65
CA ALA A 236 31.29 -16.00 -25.59
C ALA A 236 29.75 -15.88 -25.59
N ALA A 237 29.16 -15.63 -26.76
CA ALA A 237 27.72 -15.42 -26.90
C ALA A 237 27.15 -16.08 -28.16
N THR A 238 25.94 -16.64 -28.09
CA THR A 238 25.32 -17.33 -29.23
C THR A 238 24.55 -16.40 -30.17
N ASP A 239 23.90 -15.34 -29.65
CA ASP A 239 23.07 -14.42 -30.46
C ASP A 239 23.73 -13.07 -30.75
N GLY A 240 24.95 -12.83 -30.27
CA GLY A 240 25.72 -11.63 -30.58
C GLY A 240 26.47 -11.06 -29.38
N VAL A 241 27.43 -10.19 -29.67
CA VAL A 241 28.10 -9.35 -28.67
C VAL A 241 28.02 -7.89 -29.11
N GLU A 242 27.39 -7.05 -28.30
CA GLU A 242 27.33 -5.60 -28.49
C GLU A 242 28.13 -4.90 -27.40
N VAL A 243 29.01 -3.99 -27.77
CA VAL A 243 29.85 -3.21 -26.86
C VAL A 243 29.70 -1.73 -27.21
N ASP A 244 29.22 -0.93 -26.27
CA ASP A 244 29.07 0.51 -26.45
C ASP A 244 30.45 1.21 -26.37
N GLY A 245 31.38 0.67 -25.59
CA GLY A 245 32.77 1.12 -25.48
C GLY A 245 33.76 0.41 -26.42
N VAL A 246 35.00 0.29 -25.96
CA VAL A 246 36.13 -0.31 -26.70
C VAL A 246 36.35 -1.76 -26.26
N ILE A 247 36.70 -2.63 -27.21
CA ILE A 247 37.22 -3.97 -26.92
C ILE A 247 38.75 -3.90 -26.86
N GLU A 248 39.34 -4.05 -25.68
CA GLU A 248 40.78 -3.94 -25.42
C GLU A 248 41.39 -5.30 -25.11
N GLY A 249 42.28 -5.82 -25.96
CA GLY A 249 43.07 -7.02 -25.70
C GLY A 249 42.30 -8.26 -25.24
N ALA A 250 41.00 -8.35 -25.55
CA ALA A 250 40.08 -9.38 -25.10
C ALA A 250 39.86 -10.48 -26.15
N HIS A 251 39.29 -11.60 -25.71
CA HIS A 251 38.88 -12.71 -26.58
C HIS A 251 37.36 -12.74 -26.68
N VAL A 252 36.83 -12.36 -27.83
CA VAL A 252 35.39 -12.31 -28.06
C VAL A 252 35.00 -13.35 -29.11
N LYS A 253 34.11 -14.28 -28.73
CA LYS A 253 33.52 -15.25 -29.62
C LYS A 253 32.01 -15.02 -29.74
N SER A 254 31.51 -14.93 -30.97
CA SER A 254 30.08 -14.93 -31.24
C SER A 254 29.71 -15.85 -32.40
N ASN A 255 28.55 -16.49 -32.32
CA ASN A 255 27.99 -17.27 -33.44
C ASN A 255 27.15 -16.41 -34.40
N ARG A 256 27.14 -15.08 -34.21
CA ARG A 256 26.42 -14.15 -35.08
C ARG A 256 27.23 -12.90 -35.40
N ASN A 257 27.11 -11.86 -34.56
CA ASN A 257 27.67 -10.55 -34.82
C ASN A 257 28.42 -10.04 -33.59
N VAL A 258 29.54 -9.35 -33.84
CA VAL A 258 30.27 -8.57 -32.84
C VAL A 258 30.26 -7.12 -33.27
N VAL A 259 29.67 -6.25 -32.45
CA VAL A 259 29.56 -4.80 -32.69
C VAL A 259 30.25 -4.07 -31.55
N ALA A 260 31.22 -3.22 -31.88
CA ALA A 260 31.92 -2.38 -30.90
C ALA A 260 31.88 -0.92 -31.35
N MET A 261 31.09 -0.08 -30.68
CA MET A 261 30.89 1.32 -31.08
C MET A 261 32.11 2.20 -30.79
N GLY A 262 32.83 1.94 -29.69
CA GLY A 262 34.09 2.61 -29.37
C GLY A 262 35.30 2.10 -30.16
N GLY A 263 35.14 1.02 -30.92
CA GLY A 263 36.19 0.40 -31.72
C GLY A 263 36.85 -0.82 -31.05
N ILE A 264 37.83 -1.39 -31.75
CA ILE A 264 38.49 -2.65 -31.39
C ILE A 264 40.00 -2.43 -31.35
N ASN A 265 40.64 -2.74 -30.22
CA ASN A 265 42.08 -2.67 -30.01
C ASN A 265 42.61 -3.96 -29.36
N LEU A 266 42.94 -4.96 -30.17
CA LEU A 266 43.34 -6.30 -29.69
C LEU A 266 44.81 -6.42 -29.26
N ARG A 267 45.64 -5.41 -29.54
CA ARG A 267 47.11 -5.47 -29.35
C ARG A 267 47.69 -6.79 -29.91
N GLU A 268 48.65 -7.40 -29.23
CA GLU A 268 49.28 -8.68 -29.63
C GLU A 268 48.55 -9.93 -29.10
N LYS A 269 47.53 -9.79 -28.25
CA LYS A 269 46.99 -10.89 -27.44
C LYS A 269 45.48 -11.12 -27.56
N GLY A 270 44.69 -10.16 -28.04
CA GLY A 270 43.24 -10.32 -28.20
C GLY A 270 42.83 -11.04 -29.49
N SER A 271 41.61 -11.58 -29.53
CA SER A 271 41.02 -12.18 -30.73
C SER A 271 39.52 -11.92 -30.81
N ILE A 272 39.00 -11.76 -32.03
CA ILE A 272 37.55 -11.75 -32.29
C ILE A 272 37.25 -12.87 -33.27
N ASN A 273 36.38 -13.80 -32.87
CA ASN A 273 35.87 -14.86 -33.71
C ASN A 273 34.36 -14.71 -33.88
N CYS A 274 33.93 -14.63 -35.13
CA CYS A 274 32.54 -14.46 -35.52
C CYS A 274 32.24 -15.54 -36.56
N GLU A 275 31.34 -16.46 -36.24
CA GLU A 275 30.92 -17.56 -37.13
C GLU A 275 29.65 -17.21 -37.91
#